data_AF-A0A6I5WIS2-F1
#
_entry.id   AF-A0A6I5WIS2-F1
#
_cell.length_a   1.000
_cell.length_b   1.000
_cell.length_c   1.000
_cell.angle_alpha   90.00
_cell.angle_beta   90.00
_cell.angle_gamma   90.00
#
_symmetry.space_group_name_H-M   'P 1'
#
loop_
_entity.id
_entity.type
_entity.pdbx_description
1 polymer ?
#
loop_
_entity_poly.entity_id
_entity_poly.type
_entity_poly.pdbx_seq_one_letter_code
_entity_poly.pdbx_strand_id
1 'polypeptide(L)'
;MVLVGACVIGVATGGDDDSTVVPPPTATERNDTVPILRQAFESQGICYGWKLQDGYRDDDVVSAGSNLGDGVPVENHPQCPRWVQVRGIVTYTSDSSEAEDYASVAVQGSPDFEASDLILVQTGLSRFDLTDDAFVDDPGWAVTRAAVTLPLLVAERGAASPEPVDTAAAPADPTPLKDAGSDLWRDRCGWFIGAAALLLITALLVTVGLVLRRRQRREAAAPAVPGPRPRGGTAARTPEKA
;
A
#
# COMPACT_ATOMS: atom_id res chain seq x y z
N MET A 1 24.87 -11.56 23.75
CA MET A 1 25.07 -12.38 22.54
C MET A 1 23.78 -12.32 21.75
N VAL A 2 23.78 -11.58 20.66
CA VAL A 2 22.63 -11.37 19.77
C VAL A 2 22.68 -12.47 18.72
N LEU A 3 21.64 -13.29 18.62
CA LEU A 3 21.47 -14.22 17.52
C LEU A 3 20.44 -13.64 16.55
N VAL A 4 20.98 -13.36 15.37
CA VAL A 4 20.42 -12.79 14.16
C VAL A 4 19.16 -13.52 13.70
N GLY A 5 18.13 -12.75 13.37
CA GLY A 5 16.89 -13.22 12.79
C GLY A 5 17.06 -13.68 11.34
N ALA A 6 16.43 -14.80 11.01
CA ALA A 6 16.18 -15.24 9.66
C ALA A 6 14.76 -14.80 9.27
N CYS A 7 14.63 -13.62 8.68
CA CYS A 7 13.44 -13.28 7.92
C CYS A 7 13.49 -14.05 6.60
N VAL A 8 12.63 -15.05 6.48
CA VAL A 8 12.34 -15.71 5.21
C VAL A 8 11.54 -14.69 4.40
N ILE A 9 12.22 -14.00 3.47
CA ILE A 9 11.53 -13.17 2.48
C ILE A 9 10.78 -14.15 1.58
N GLY A 10 9.46 -14.14 1.70
CA GLY A 10 8.56 -14.86 0.82
C GLY A 10 8.84 -14.49 -0.63
N VAL A 11 8.93 -15.51 -1.46
CA VAL A 11 9.15 -15.46 -2.90
C VAL A 11 8.13 -14.51 -3.52
N ALA A 12 8.58 -13.38 -4.04
CA ALA A 12 7.86 -12.64 -5.06
C ALA A 12 7.92 -13.48 -6.34
N THR A 13 6.82 -14.16 -6.66
CA THR A 13 6.62 -14.73 -7.99
C THR A 13 6.41 -13.57 -8.95
N GLY A 14 7.49 -13.12 -9.59
CA GLY A 14 7.40 -12.38 -10.84
C GLY A 14 6.90 -13.34 -11.92
N GLY A 15 5.69 -13.11 -12.40
CA GLY A 15 5.18 -13.62 -13.66
C GLY A 15 4.96 -12.44 -14.59
N ASP A 16 5.33 -12.58 -15.85
CA ASP A 16 5.00 -11.62 -16.90
C ASP A 16 3.46 -11.61 -17.06
N ASP A 17 2.79 -10.55 -16.57
CA ASP A 17 1.33 -10.48 -16.43
C ASP A 17 0.61 -10.01 -17.72
N ASP A 18 0.79 -10.73 -18.85
CA ASP A 18 -0.15 -10.62 -20.00
C ASP A 18 -1.40 -11.48 -19.75
N SER A 19 -1.88 -11.49 -18.49
CA SER A 19 -2.94 -12.39 -18.03
C SER A 19 -4.29 -11.71 -18.09
N THR A 20 -5.10 -12.07 -19.10
CA THR A 20 -6.50 -11.65 -19.23
C THR A 20 -7.47 -12.37 -18.26
N VAL A 21 -6.94 -13.09 -17.28
CA VAL A 21 -7.70 -13.90 -16.33
C VAL A 21 -8.05 -13.08 -15.10
N VAL A 22 -9.33 -12.96 -14.79
CA VAL A 22 -9.81 -12.32 -13.57
C VAL A 22 -9.51 -13.21 -12.35
N PRO A 23 -8.71 -12.76 -11.37
CA PRO A 23 -8.42 -13.55 -10.18
C PRO A 23 -9.65 -13.64 -9.27
N PRO A 24 -9.95 -14.83 -8.71
CA PRO A 24 -10.99 -14.95 -7.70
C PRO A 24 -10.54 -14.32 -6.37
N PRO A 25 -11.49 -13.98 -5.47
CA PRO A 25 -11.15 -13.61 -4.09
C PRO A 25 -10.30 -14.68 -3.42
N THR A 26 -9.40 -14.28 -2.54
CA THR A 26 -8.56 -15.24 -1.80
C THR A 26 -9.42 -16.10 -0.86
N ALA A 27 -8.90 -17.28 -0.48
CA ALA A 27 -9.62 -18.13 0.48
C ALA A 27 -9.88 -17.41 1.82
N THR A 28 -8.94 -16.55 2.24
CA THR A 28 -9.09 -15.73 3.45
C THR A 28 -10.23 -14.73 3.30
N GLU A 29 -10.29 -13.97 2.20
CA GLU A 29 -11.38 -13.01 1.95
C GLU A 29 -12.76 -13.69 1.98
N ARG A 30 -12.90 -14.87 1.35
CA ARG A 30 -14.16 -15.62 1.34
C ARG A 30 -14.51 -16.13 2.74
N ASN A 31 -13.53 -16.68 3.46
CA ASN A 31 -13.72 -17.18 4.82
C ASN A 31 -14.07 -16.08 5.83
N ASP A 32 -13.57 -14.86 5.64
CA ASP A 32 -13.87 -13.71 6.50
C ASP A 32 -15.21 -13.07 6.13
N THR A 33 -15.60 -13.12 4.85
CA THR A 33 -16.86 -12.55 4.34
C THR A 33 -18.07 -13.34 4.81
N VAL A 34 -18.04 -14.68 4.69
CA VAL A 34 -19.20 -15.54 4.96
C VAL A 34 -19.78 -15.36 6.37
N PRO A 35 -18.99 -15.33 7.47
CA PRO A 35 -19.50 -15.11 8.81
C PRO A 35 -20.20 -13.75 8.98
N ILE A 36 -19.68 -12.70 8.35
CA ILE A 36 -20.28 -11.36 8.41
C ILE A 36 -21.66 -11.36 7.71
N LEU A 37 -21.74 -11.97 6.53
CA LEU A 37 -23.01 -12.09 5.81
C LEU A 37 -24.03 -12.96 6.56
N ARG A 38 -23.55 -13.99 7.28
CA ARG A 38 -24.40 -14.81 8.15
C ARG A 38 -24.99 -14.01 9.31
N GLN A 39 -24.18 -13.21 9.98
CA GLN A 39 -24.64 -12.34 11.05
C GLN A 39 -25.66 -11.30 10.55
N ALA A 40 -25.42 -10.71 9.38
CA ALA A 40 -26.37 -9.83 8.72
C ALA A 40 -27.70 -10.53 8.39
N PHE A 41 -27.64 -11.79 7.90
CA PHE A 41 -28.84 -12.59 7.66
C PHE A 41 -29.61 -12.87 8.96
N GLU A 42 -28.92 -13.20 10.05
CA GLU A 42 -29.56 -13.48 11.35
C GLU A 42 -30.28 -12.24 11.92
N SER A 43 -29.76 -11.05 11.68
CA SER A 43 -30.35 -9.79 12.16
C SER A 43 -31.42 -9.21 11.23
N GLN A 44 -31.25 -9.35 9.91
CA GLN A 44 -32.10 -8.67 8.92
C GLN A 44 -33.03 -9.61 8.14
N GLY A 45 -32.81 -10.92 8.18
CA GLY A 45 -33.60 -11.91 7.47
C GLY A 45 -33.46 -11.86 5.94
N ILE A 46 -32.41 -11.21 5.42
CA ILE A 46 -32.12 -11.07 3.98
C ILE A 46 -30.83 -11.83 3.68
N CYS A 47 -30.84 -12.67 2.65
CA CYS A 47 -29.60 -13.31 2.20
C CYS A 47 -28.73 -12.29 1.47
N TYR A 48 -27.46 -12.21 1.86
CA TYR A 48 -26.47 -11.36 1.23
C TYR A 48 -25.42 -12.22 0.54
N GLY A 49 -24.93 -11.77 -0.61
CA GLY A 49 -23.93 -12.51 -1.36
C GLY A 49 -23.16 -11.70 -2.38
N TRP A 50 -22.29 -12.40 -3.09
CA TRP A 50 -21.43 -11.87 -4.12
C TRP A 50 -21.37 -12.80 -5.33
N LYS A 51 -21.13 -12.21 -6.50
CA LYS A 51 -20.91 -12.90 -7.77
C LYS A 51 -19.87 -12.11 -8.57
N LEU A 52 -18.72 -12.72 -8.83
CA LEU A 52 -17.66 -12.20 -9.68
C LEU A 52 -17.62 -12.99 -10.98
N GLN A 53 -17.54 -12.29 -12.10
CA GLN A 53 -17.56 -12.88 -13.44
C GLN A 53 -16.48 -12.28 -14.33
N ASP A 54 -16.02 -13.09 -15.27
CA ASP A 54 -15.15 -12.70 -16.38
C ASP A 54 -16.02 -12.12 -17.51
N GLY A 55 -15.78 -10.88 -17.92
CA GLY A 55 -16.57 -10.19 -18.93
C GLY A 55 -16.36 -10.68 -20.36
N TYR A 56 -15.28 -11.41 -20.66
CA TYR A 56 -15.14 -12.09 -21.96
C TYR A 56 -15.91 -13.40 -22.03
N ARG A 57 -16.33 -13.93 -20.88
CA ARG A 57 -17.10 -15.16 -20.76
C ARG A 57 -18.26 -14.87 -19.80
N ASP A 58 -19.27 -14.13 -20.25
CA ASP A 58 -20.39 -13.65 -19.42
C ASP A 58 -21.11 -14.74 -18.56
N ASP A 59 -20.98 -16.02 -18.92
CA ASP A 59 -21.52 -17.17 -18.16
C ASP A 59 -20.51 -17.83 -17.19
N ASP A 60 -19.24 -17.43 -17.23
CA ASP A 60 -18.16 -17.96 -16.42
C ASP A 60 -18.09 -17.23 -15.08
N VAL A 61 -18.60 -17.89 -14.05
CA VAL A 61 -18.58 -17.39 -12.68
C VAL A 61 -17.22 -17.70 -12.09
N VAL A 62 -16.39 -16.67 -11.96
CA VAL A 62 -15.08 -16.72 -11.32
C VAL A 62 -15.21 -17.06 -9.84
N SER A 63 -16.17 -16.43 -9.16
CA SER A 63 -16.48 -16.71 -7.75
C SER A 63 -17.91 -16.32 -7.41
N ALA A 64 -18.55 -17.11 -6.55
CA ALA A 64 -19.81 -16.72 -5.92
C ALA A 64 -19.87 -17.23 -4.50
N GLY A 65 -20.62 -16.54 -3.65
CA GLY A 65 -20.87 -16.98 -2.29
C GLY A 65 -21.89 -16.12 -1.57
N SER A 66 -22.23 -16.52 -0.36
CA SER A 66 -23.30 -15.88 0.42
C SER A 66 -23.18 -16.16 1.92
N ASN A 67 -24.16 -15.67 2.69
CA ASN A 67 -24.39 -16.06 4.07
C ASN A 67 -24.50 -17.59 4.28
N LEU A 68 -24.83 -18.35 3.24
CA LEU A 68 -24.90 -19.82 3.28
C LEU A 68 -23.54 -20.50 3.13
N GLY A 69 -22.54 -19.81 2.57
CA GLY A 69 -21.20 -20.35 2.40
C GLY A 69 -20.46 -19.82 1.17
N ASP A 70 -19.17 -20.13 1.12
CA ASP A 70 -18.33 -20.00 -0.07
C ASP A 70 -18.84 -20.98 -1.15
N GLY A 71 -18.92 -20.53 -2.40
CA GLY A 71 -19.45 -21.31 -3.52
C GLY A 71 -20.97 -21.43 -3.57
N VAL A 72 -21.72 -20.78 -2.67
CA VAL A 72 -23.19 -20.86 -2.61
C VAL A 72 -23.79 -19.51 -3.02
N PRO A 73 -24.30 -19.34 -4.25
CA PRO A 73 -24.94 -18.10 -4.66
C PRO A 73 -26.30 -17.92 -3.97
N VAL A 74 -26.75 -16.66 -3.79
CA VAL A 74 -28.10 -16.37 -3.28
C VAL A 74 -29.18 -16.47 -4.35
N GLU A 75 -28.83 -16.13 -5.59
CA GLU A 75 -29.73 -16.14 -6.75
C GLU A 75 -30.30 -17.55 -6.97
N ASN A 76 -31.64 -17.65 -7.02
CA ASN A 76 -32.40 -18.90 -7.18
C ASN A 76 -32.18 -19.96 -6.09
N HIS A 77 -31.51 -19.62 -4.99
CA HIS A 77 -31.29 -20.56 -3.90
C HIS A 77 -32.56 -20.71 -3.04
N PRO A 78 -33.09 -21.92 -2.80
CA PRO A 78 -34.38 -22.11 -2.12
C PRO A 78 -34.40 -21.61 -0.67
N GLN A 79 -33.23 -21.52 -0.02
CA GLN A 79 -33.09 -20.96 1.33
C GLN A 79 -33.01 -19.42 1.34
N CYS A 80 -32.93 -18.78 0.18
CA CYS A 80 -32.83 -17.34 0.00
C CYS A 80 -33.97 -16.81 -0.88
N PRO A 81 -35.23 -16.87 -0.40
CA PRO A 81 -36.36 -16.28 -1.13
C PRO A 81 -36.27 -14.74 -1.20
N ARG A 82 -35.58 -14.13 -0.24
CA ARG A 82 -35.31 -12.70 -0.15
C ARG A 82 -33.79 -12.47 -0.09
N TRP A 83 -33.23 -11.78 -1.09
CA TRP A 83 -31.79 -11.66 -1.23
C TRP A 83 -31.35 -10.36 -1.90
N VAL A 84 -30.10 -9.98 -1.63
CA VAL A 84 -29.36 -8.91 -2.31
C VAL A 84 -27.93 -9.40 -2.56
N GLN A 85 -27.41 -9.22 -3.76
CA GLN A 85 -26.03 -9.58 -4.10
C GLN A 85 -25.34 -8.47 -4.88
N VAL A 86 -24.03 -8.36 -4.69
CA VAL A 86 -23.19 -7.59 -5.60
C VAL A 86 -22.76 -8.50 -6.76
N ARG A 87 -22.88 -7.99 -7.97
CA ARG A 87 -22.40 -8.61 -9.20
C ARG A 87 -21.31 -7.74 -9.80
N GLY A 88 -20.07 -8.21 -9.74
CA GLY A 88 -18.93 -7.61 -10.43
C GLY A 88 -18.63 -8.36 -11.71
N ILE A 89 -18.51 -7.65 -12.82
CA ILE A 89 -18.03 -8.17 -14.10
C ILE A 89 -16.74 -7.45 -14.42
N VAL A 90 -15.65 -8.17 -14.60
CA VAL A 90 -14.33 -7.57 -14.86
C VAL A 90 -13.76 -8.13 -16.15
N THR A 91 -13.17 -7.25 -16.95
CA THR A 91 -12.63 -7.57 -18.27
C THR A 91 -11.20 -7.05 -18.35
N TYR A 92 -10.24 -7.97 -18.32
CA TYR A 92 -8.83 -7.66 -18.55
C TYR A 92 -8.45 -7.90 -19.99
N THR A 93 -8.03 -6.84 -20.66
CA THR A 93 -7.52 -6.83 -22.02
C THR A 93 -6.07 -7.34 -22.04
N SER A 94 -5.61 -7.86 -23.19
CA SER A 94 -4.20 -8.27 -23.32
C SER A 94 -3.28 -7.05 -23.38
N ASP A 95 -2.03 -7.19 -22.96
CA ASP A 95 -1.00 -6.13 -23.04
C ASP A 95 -0.76 -5.64 -24.48
N SER A 96 -1.08 -6.48 -25.47
CA SER A 96 -0.98 -6.14 -26.90
C SER A 96 -2.15 -5.30 -27.44
N SER A 97 -3.15 -5.04 -26.61
CA SER A 97 -4.37 -4.29 -26.95
C SER A 97 -4.21 -2.81 -26.58
N GLU A 98 -4.78 -1.92 -27.41
CA GLU A 98 -4.92 -0.49 -27.09
C GLU A 98 -6.24 -0.20 -26.32
N ALA A 99 -7.03 -1.23 -26.05
CA ALA A 99 -8.22 -1.12 -25.23
C ALA A 99 -7.84 -1.16 -23.75
N GLU A 100 -8.52 -0.35 -22.94
CA GLU A 100 -8.35 -0.33 -21.49
C GLU A 100 -9.12 -1.47 -20.83
N ASP A 101 -8.62 -1.93 -19.69
CA ASP A 101 -9.35 -2.79 -18.78
C ASP A 101 -10.59 -2.08 -18.23
N TYR A 102 -11.64 -2.84 -17.97
CA TYR A 102 -12.86 -2.26 -17.41
C TYR A 102 -13.59 -3.23 -16.49
N ALA A 103 -14.33 -2.63 -15.55
CA ALA A 103 -15.26 -3.35 -14.70
C ALA A 103 -16.67 -2.75 -14.82
N SER A 104 -17.67 -3.57 -14.52
CA SER A 104 -19.04 -3.13 -14.29
C SER A 104 -19.56 -3.77 -13.01
N VAL A 105 -19.95 -2.92 -12.07
CA VAL A 105 -20.54 -3.35 -10.80
C VAL A 105 -22.04 -3.10 -10.81
N ALA A 106 -22.82 -4.09 -10.40
CA ALA A 106 -24.26 -3.97 -10.22
C ALA A 106 -24.69 -4.57 -8.88
N VAL A 107 -25.73 -3.99 -8.27
CA VAL A 107 -26.41 -4.63 -7.14
C VAL A 107 -27.73 -5.22 -7.63
N GLN A 108 -27.91 -6.51 -7.40
CA GLN A 108 -29.11 -7.26 -7.77
C GLN A 108 -29.83 -7.71 -6.51
N GLY A 109 -31.14 -7.92 -6.61
CA GLY A 109 -31.94 -8.42 -5.51
C GLY A 109 -33.12 -9.24 -5.99
N SER A 110 -33.78 -9.91 -5.05
CA SER A 110 -35.05 -10.58 -5.28
C SER A 110 -36.17 -9.59 -5.66
N PRO A 111 -37.29 -10.07 -6.25
CA PRO A 111 -38.35 -9.20 -6.77
C PRO A 111 -39.07 -8.31 -5.75
N ASP A 112 -38.84 -8.51 -4.45
CA ASP A 112 -39.37 -7.67 -3.37
C ASP A 112 -38.56 -6.38 -3.14
N PHE A 113 -37.41 -6.21 -3.79
CA PHE A 113 -36.66 -4.95 -3.79
C PHE A 113 -37.01 -4.11 -5.02
N GLU A 114 -37.29 -2.82 -4.80
CA GLU A 114 -37.48 -1.89 -5.90
C GLU A 114 -36.16 -1.63 -6.63
N ALA A 115 -36.21 -1.58 -7.97
CA ALA A 115 -35.02 -1.33 -8.78
C ALA A 115 -34.34 0.02 -8.45
N SER A 116 -35.12 1.05 -8.10
CA SER A 116 -34.61 2.34 -7.64
C SER A 116 -33.80 2.24 -6.35
N ASP A 117 -34.24 1.40 -5.41
CA ASP A 117 -33.52 1.19 -4.14
C ASP A 117 -32.21 0.46 -4.38
N LEU A 118 -32.20 -0.55 -5.27
CA LEU A 118 -30.97 -1.28 -5.62
C LEU A 118 -29.94 -0.38 -6.31
N ILE A 119 -30.36 0.52 -7.21
CA ILE A 119 -29.47 1.51 -7.85
C ILE A 119 -28.86 2.44 -6.78
N LEU A 120 -29.67 2.82 -5.81
CA LEU A 120 -29.27 3.70 -4.73
C LEU A 120 -28.33 2.98 -3.73
N VAL A 121 -28.53 1.69 -3.48
CA VAL A 121 -27.57 0.83 -2.76
C VAL A 121 -26.26 0.74 -3.54
N GLN A 122 -26.32 0.43 -4.84
CA GLN A 122 -25.13 0.38 -5.71
C GLN A 122 -24.34 1.69 -5.69
N THR A 123 -25.01 2.83 -5.82
CA THR A 123 -24.37 4.15 -5.76
C THR A 123 -23.70 4.37 -4.40
N GLY A 124 -24.29 3.81 -3.35
CA GLY A 124 -23.75 3.87 -1.98
C GLY A 124 -22.41 3.18 -1.81
N LEU A 125 -22.05 2.22 -2.67
CA LEU A 125 -20.76 1.51 -2.64
C LEU A 125 -19.58 2.48 -2.87
N SER A 126 -19.76 3.52 -3.70
CA SER A 126 -18.73 4.53 -3.97
C SER A 126 -18.25 5.27 -2.70
N ARG A 127 -19.09 5.39 -1.66
CA ARG A 127 -18.71 5.99 -0.37
C ARG A 127 -17.66 5.17 0.38
N PHE A 128 -17.46 3.91 -0.02
CA PHE A 128 -16.49 2.99 0.55
C PHE A 128 -15.33 2.71 -0.41
N ASP A 129 -15.17 3.54 -1.44
CA ASP A 129 -14.14 3.39 -2.49
C ASP A 129 -14.29 2.08 -3.29
N LEU A 130 -15.52 1.57 -3.36
CA LEU A 130 -15.89 0.38 -4.15
C LEU A 130 -16.46 0.83 -5.49
N THR A 131 -15.58 1.35 -6.34
CA THR A 131 -15.85 1.83 -7.70
C THR A 131 -15.41 0.81 -8.75
N ASP A 132 -15.71 1.06 -10.02
CA ASP A 132 -15.25 0.19 -11.12
C ASP A 132 -13.72 0.05 -11.13
N ASP A 133 -12.97 1.13 -10.85
CA ASP A 133 -11.50 1.11 -10.76
C ASP A 133 -11.01 0.13 -9.66
N ALA A 134 -11.65 0.13 -8.49
CA ALA A 134 -11.29 -0.80 -7.43
C ALA A 134 -11.54 -2.28 -7.83
N PHE A 135 -12.55 -2.54 -8.66
CA PHE A 135 -12.82 -3.87 -9.19
C PHE A 135 -11.86 -4.25 -10.31
N VAL A 136 -11.30 -3.30 -11.06
CA VAL A 136 -10.20 -3.55 -11.99
C VAL A 136 -8.92 -3.85 -11.22
N ASP A 137 -8.59 -3.09 -10.18
CA ASP A 137 -7.33 -3.20 -9.44
C ASP A 137 -7.27 -4.48 -8.56
N ASP A 138 -8.35 -4.81 -7.84
CA ASP A 138 -8.42 -5.99 -6.98
C ASP A 138 -9.86 -6.57 -6.96
N PRO A 139 -10.26 -7.32 -8.00
CA PRO A 139 -11.64 -7.80 -8.15
C PRO A 139 -12.08 -8.72 -7.01
N GLY A 140 -11.14 -9.51 -6.49
CA GLY A 140 -11.39 -10.47 -5.42
C GLY A 140 -11.71 -9.79 -4.09
N TRP A 141 -10.87 -8.84 -3.70
CA TRP A 141 -11.10 -8.03 -2.52
C TRP A 141 -12.32 -7.12 -2.69
N ALA A 142 -12.46 -6.45 -3.83
CA ALA A 142 -13.52 -5.47 -4.05
C ALA A 142 -14.91 -6.12 -3.99
N VAL A 143 -15.09 -7.28 -4.61
CA VAL A 143 -16.40 -7.97 -4.64
C VAL A 143 -16.81 -8.50 -3.25
N THR A 144 -15.85 -9.00 -2.46
CA THR A 144 -16.10 -9.47 -1.10
C THR A 144 -16.34 -8.31 -0.14
N ARG A 145 -15.56 -7.23 -0.28
CA ARG A 145 -15.76 -5.99 0.48
C ARG A 145 -17.10 -5.33 0.18
N ALA A 146 -17.51 -5.29 -1.08
CA ALA A 146 -18.83 -4.78 -1.46
C ALA A 146 -19.96 -5.62 -0.87
N ALA A 147 -19.84 -6.94 -0.86
CA ALA A 147 -20.84 -7.82 -0.28
C ALA A 147 -21.06 -7.56 1.21
N VAL A 148 -20.00 -7.37 2.00
CA VAL A 148 -20.13 -7.06 3.44
C VAL A 148 -20.64 -5.65 3.71
N THR A 149 -20.61 -4.75 2.72
CA THR A 149 -21.17 -3.40 2.82
C THR A 149 -22.68 -3.37 2.52
N LEU A 150 -23.22 -4.34 1.79
CA LEU A 150 -24.64 -4.39 1.42
C LEU A 150 -25.61 -4.31 2.62
N PRO A 151 -25.43 -5.05 3.73
CA PRO A 151 -26.38 -5.01 4.85
C PRO A 151 -26.58 -3.62 5.45
N LEU A 152 -25.50 -2.83 5.52
CA LEU A 152 -25.54 -1.44 5.97
C LEU A 152 -26.32 -0.58 4.98
N LEU A 153 -25.98 -0.67 3.69
CA LEU A 153 -26.60 0.13 2.64
C LEU A 153 -28.09 -0.18 2.48
N VAL A 154 -28.48 -1.44 2.62
CA VAL A 154 -29.88 -1.87 2.58
C VAL A 154 -30.65 -1.36 3.81
N ALA A 155 -30.03 -1.37 4.99
CA ALA A 155 -30.63 -0.78 6.19
C ALA A 155 -30.81 0.74 6.08
N GLU A 156 -29.87 1.47 5.47
CA GLU A 156 -30.01 2.92 5.21
C GLU A 156 -31.21 3.27 4.31
N ARG A 157 -31.63 2.33 3.45
CA ARG A 157 -32.85 2.48 2.63
C ARG A 157 -34.13 2.14 3.37
N GLY A 158 -34.04 1.69 4.62
CA GLY A 158 -35.19 1.22 5.39
C GLY A 158 -35.74 -0.13 4.92
N ALA A 159 -35.03 -0.82 4.01
CA ALA A 159 -35.42 -2.13 3.50
C ALA A 159 -35.05 -3.28 4.46
N ALA A 160 -34.15 -2.99 5.42
CA ALA A 160 -33.78 -3.85 6.54
C ALA A 160 -33.75 -3.05 7.84
N SER A 161 -33.95 -3.74 8.98
CA SER A 161 -33.66 -3.14 10.27
C SER A 161 -32.15 -2.97 10.44
N PRO A 162 -31.68 -1.84 11.00
CA PRO A 162 -30.27 -1.70 11.36
C PRO A 162 -29.84 -2.83 12.29
N GLU A 163 -28.62 -3.30 12.11
CA GLU A 163 -28.07 -4.33 12.98
C GLU A 163 -28.04 -3.81 14.43
N PRO A 164 -28.51 -4.59 15.41
CA PRO A 164 -28.51 -4.17 16.80
C PRO A 164 -27.08 -3.88 17.26
N VAL A 165 -26.83 -2.64 17.62
CA VAL A 165 -25.57 -2.27 18.28
C VAL A 165 -25.68 -2.77 19.71
N ASP A 166 -24.86 -3.76 20.06
CA ASP A 166 -24.62 -4.12 21.45
C ASP A 166 -24.05 -2.89 22.16
N THR A 167 -24.95 -2.11 22.76
CA THR A 167 -24.57 -0.96 23.56
C THR A 167 -24.04 -1.54 24.86
N ALA A 168 -22.76 -1.93 24.86
CA ALA A 168 -22.06 -2.24 26.09
C ALA A 168 -22.28 -1.07 27.04
N ALA A 169 -22.75 -1.35 28.26
CA ALA A 169 -22.92 -0.34 29.29
C ALA A 169 -21.66 0.50 29.37
N ALA A 170 -21.81 1.83 29.42
CA ALA A 170 -20.69 2.76 29.49
C ALA A 170 -19.68 2.24 30.52
N PRO A 171 -18.41 1.99 30.13
CA PRO A 171 -17.42 1.57 31.10
C PRO A 171 -17.37 2.62 32.20
N ALA A 172 -17.39 2.17 33.46
CA ALA A 172 -17.07 3.04 34.58
C ALA A 172 -15.76 3.78 34.27
N ASP A 173 -15.73 5.08 34.56
CA ASP A 173 -14.72 6.06 34.14
C ASP A 173 -13.40 5.43 33.68
N PRO A 174 -12.99 5.62 32.41
CA PRO A 174 -11.76 5.03 31.90
C PRO A 174 -10.61 5.43 32.80
N THR A 175 -9.87 4.44 33.28
CA THR A 175 -8.66 4.69 34.07
C THR A 175 -7.75 5.57 33.21
N PRO A 176 -7.27 6.72 33.71
CA PRO A 176 -6.47 7.63 32.90
C PRO A 176 -5.28 6.85 32.32
N LEU A 177 -5.12 6.95 31.00
CA LEU A 177 -3.98 6.37 30.29
C LEU A 177 -2.71 6.83 31.00
N LYS A 178 -1.79 5.89 31.21
CA LYS A 178 -0.48 6.18 31.77
C LYS A 178 0.16 7.27 30.91
N ASP A 179 0.69 8.33 31.52
CA ASP A 179 1.30 9.46 30.81
C ASP A 179 2.18 8.95 29.68
N ALA A 180 1.90 9.40 28.45
CA ALA A 180 2.71 9.08 27.29
C ALA A 180 4.14 9.54 27.61
N GLY A 181 5.06 8.58 27.77
CA GLY A 181 6.47 8.86 27.98
C GLY A 181 6.99 9.79 26.88
N SER A 182 7.90 10.69 27.23
CA SER A 182 8.29 11.76 26.32
C SER A 182 8.95 11.20 25.05
N ASP A 183 8.31 11.43 23.89
CA ASP A 183 8.81 11.01 22.57
C ASP A 183 9.84 12.02 22.02
N LEU A 184 10.80 12.39 22.87
CA LEU A 184 11.81 13.40 22.55
C LEU A 184 12.72 12.98 21.40
N TRP A 185 12.90 11.68 21.21
CA TRP A 185 13.70 11.14 20.11
C TRP A 185 13.02 11.38 18.77
N ARG A 186 11.71 11.15 18.66
CA ARG A 186 10.95 11.34 17.41
C ARG A 186 10.72 12.83 17.13
N ASP A 187 10.36 13.61 18.14
CA ASP A 187 10.08 15.04 17.97
C ASP A 187 11.34 15.85 17.65
N ARG A 188 12.51 15.47 18.18
CA ARG A 188 13.74 16.28 18.08
C ARG A 188 14.87 15.58 17.33
N CYS A 189 14.57 14.52 16.59
CA CYS A 189 15.54 13.79 15.75
C CYS A 189 16.28 14.74 14.79
N GLY A 190 15.55 15.66 14.14
CA GLY A 190 16.13 16.64 13.23
C GLY A 190 17.15 17.57 13.89
N TRP A 191 16.91 17.98 15.14
CA TRP A 191 17.89 18.77 15.91
C TRP A 191 19.14 17.95 16.15
N PHE A 192 19.02 16.73 16.67
CA PHE A 192 20.18 15.88 16.98
C PHE A 192 21.04 15.61 15.75
N ILE A 193 20.42 15.34 14.60
CA ILE A 193 21.11 15.15 13.32
C ILE A 193 21.84 16.45 12.92
N GLY A 194 21.16 17.60 13.01
CA GLY A 194 21.76 18.89 12.68
C GLY A 194 22.97 19.23 13.56
N ALA A 195 22.85 19.01 14.88
CA ALA A 195 23.93 19.25 15.83
C ALA A 195 25.14 18.31 15.59
N ALA A 196 24.88 17.03 15.30
CA ALA A 196 25.92 16.06 14.98
C ALA A 196 26.65 16.44 13.67
N ALA A 197 25.91 16.83 12.64
CA ALA A 197 26.49 17.28 11.37
C ALA A 197 27.38 18.52 11.56
N LEU A 198 26.92 19.50 12.34
CA LEU A 198 27.70 20.71 12.62
C LEU A 198 29.01 20.39 13.37
N LEU A 199 28.95 19.48 14.34
CA LEU A 199 30.13 19.01 15.08
C LEU A 199 31.15 18.33 14.16
N LEU A 200 30.68 17.48 13.25
CA LEU A 200 31.54 16.81 12.28
C LEU A 200 32.22 17.79 11.33
N ILE A 201 31.48 18.78 10.81
CA ILE A 201 32.05 19.85 9.97
C ILE A 201 33.12 20.62 10.74
N THR A 202 32.85 20.97 12.00
CA THR A 202 33.79 21.70 12.85
C THR A 202 35.07 20.89 13.07
N ALA A 203 34.94 19.60 13.39
CA ALA A 203 36.08 18.70 13.55
C ALA A 203 36.91 18.57 12.24
N LEU A 204 36.24 18.50 11.09
CA LEU A 204 36.89 18.47 9.78
C LEU A 204 37.70 19.75 9.54
N LEU A 205 37.12 20.92 9.78
CA LEU A 205 37.81 22.20 9.58
C LEU A 205 39.03 22.34 10.51
N VAL A 206 38.91 21.92 11.77
CA VAL A 206 40.03 21.93 12.72
C VAL A 206 41.14 20.98 12.28
N THR A 207 40.80 19.76 11.87
CA THR A 207 41.80 18.77 11.42
C THR A 207 42.51 19.23 10.15
N VAL A 208 41.79 19.76 9.16
CA VAL A 208 42.38 20.34 7.93
C VAL A 208 43.28 21.53 8.27
N GLY A 209 42.83 22.44 9.14
CA GLY A 209 43.62 23.58 9.59
C GLY A 209 44.92 23.16 10.28
N LEU A 210 44.88 22.12 11.12
CA LEU A 210 46.08 21.56 11.77
C LEU A 210 47.03 20.90 10.77
N VAL A 211 46.52 20.19 9.76
CA VAL A 211 47.33 19.56 8.71
C VAL A 211 48.02 20.60 7.84
N LEU A 212 47.28 21.63 7.39
CA LEU A 212 47.83 22.73 6.59
C LEU A 212 48.91 23.49 7.38
N ARG A 213 48.67 23.80 8.65
CA ARG A 213 49.65 24.45 9.52
C ARG A 213 50.90 23.61 9.74
N ARG A 214 50.77 22.28 9.85
CA ARG A 214 51.92 21.36 9.95
C ARG A 214 52.71 21.30 8.65
N ARG A 215 52.06 21.33 7.48
CA ARG A 215 52.73 21.39 6.17
C ARG A 215 53.51 22.69 6.00
N GLN A 216 52.89 23.83 6.28
CA GLN A 216 53.56 25.14 6.23
C GLN A 216 54.78 25.23 7.17
N ARG A 217 54.69 24.67 8.38
CA ARG A 217 55.85 24.60 9.31
C ARG A 217 56.97 23.69 8.82
N ARG A 218 56.65 22.62 8.07
CA ARG A 218 57.66 21.74 7.47
C ARG A 218 58.34 22.39 6.27
N GLU A 219 57.60 23.16 5.48
CA GLU A 219 58.14 23.95 4.36
C GLU A 219 59.01 25.11 4.85
N ALA A 220 58.59 25.81 5.93
CA ALA A 220 59.38 26.87 6.56
C ALA A 220 60.62 26.35 7.32
N ALA A 221 60.66 25.06 7.68
CA ALA A 221 61.79 24.41 8.33
C ALA A 221 62.74 23.70 7.34
N ALA A 222 62.50 23.80 6.03
CA ALA A 222 63.43 23.30 5.02
C ALA A 222 64.75 24.11 5.09
N PRO A 223 65.93 23.48 5.25
CA PRO A 223 67.19 24.20 5.32
C PRO A 223 67.48 24.92 4.00
N ALA A 224 67.89 26.19 4.09
CA ALA A 224 68.40 26.95 2.96
C ALA A 224 69.60 26.24 2.34
N VAL A 225 69.43 25.71 1.13
CA VAL A 225 70.51 25.13 0.33
C VAL A 225 71.44 26.27 -0.13
N PRO A 226 72.76 26.21 0.10
CA PRO A 226 73.68 27.23 -0.39
C PRO A 226 73.77 27.15 -1.92
N GLY A 227 73.52 28.28 -2.59
CA GLY A 227 73.59 28.38 -4.06
C GLY A 227 75.01 28.16 -4.61
N PRO A 228 75.17 27.72 -5.88
CA PRO A 228 76.47 27.42 -6.47
C PRO A 228 77.24 28.70 -6.82
N ARG A 229 78.55 28.71 -6.52
CA ARG A 229 79.51 29.74 -6.95
C ARG A 229 79.65 29.78 -8.48
N PRO A 230 79.79 30.97 -9.10
CA PRO A 230 80.10 31.04 -10.53
C PRO A 230 81.57 30.68 -10.74
N ARG A 231 81.81 29.61 -11.52
CA ARG A 231 83.15 29.18 -11.94
C ARG A 231 83.46 29.84 -13.28
N GLY A 232 84.47 30.70 -13.29
CA GLY A 232 84.95 31.39 -14.48
C GLY A 232 85.38 30.42 -15.58
N GLY A 233 84.85 30.65 -16.78
CA GLY A 233 85.25 29.99 -18.02
C GLY A 233 86.17 30.90 -18.82
N THR A 234 87.43 30.50 -18.90
CA THR A 234 88.42 30.99 -19.86
C THR A 234 88.21 30.30 -21.21
N ALA A 235 87.98 31.07 -22.27
CA ALA A 235 88.13 30.67 -23.67
C ALA A 235 88.69 31.89 -24.41
N ALA A 236 89.98 31.95 -24.72
CA ALA A 236 90.67 31.36 -25.87
C ALA A 236 90.85 32.41 -27.00
N ARG A 237 92.13 32.74 -27.25
CA ARG A 237 92.63 33.69 -28.25
C ARG A 237 92.31 33.24 -29.67
N THR A 238 91.92 34.19 -30.52
CA THR A 238 92.00 34.09 -31.99
C THR A 238 93.27 34.80 -32.50
N PRO A 239 93.96 34.25 -33.52
CA PRO A 239 95.16 34.86 -34.09
C PRO A 239 94.81 35.91 -35.16
N GLU A 240 95.77 36.81 -35.31
CA GLU A 240 95.87 37.98 -36.17
C GLU A 240 95.96 37.65 -37.67
N LYS A 241 95.43 38.56 -38.50
CA LYS A 241 95.80 38.76 -39.91
C LYS A 241 95.61 40.24 -40.30
N ALA A 242 96.72 40.95 -40.43
CA ALA A 242 97.11 41.91 -41.49
C ALA A 242 98.10 42.94 -40.94
#